data_AF-A0A9P9QEP3-F1
#
_entry.id   AF-A0A9P9QEP3-F1
#
_cell.length_a   1.000
_cell.length_b   1.000
_cell.length_c   1.000
_cell.angle_alpha   90.00
_cell.angle_beta   90.00
_cell.angle_gamma   90.00
#
_symmetry.space_group_name_H-M   'P 1'
#
loop_
_entity.id
_entity.type
_entity.pdbx_description
1 polymer ?
#
loop_
_entity_poly.entity_id
_entity_poly.type
_entity_poly.pdbx_seq_one_letter_code
_entity_poly.pdbx_strand_id
1 'polypeptide(L)'
;MRFSTITTALSASSLASARIIGLAAPSTLAPNSTFSLTLLTENYIQSVADVAVAWGFQTPTENNPTGYPYTLGSLKDSSYLGPEKSNTLSNVTIDATTPATLEKGKDVVLSVAVMSLYGASGGPITQAWNVTVHVGDEGSEDIVASREVGWKQSGDC
;
A
#
# COMPACT_ATOMS: atom_id res chain seq x y z
N MET A 1 -31.36 -14.24 -51.99
CA MET A 1 -30.91 -14.54 -50.62
C MET A 1 -30.34 -13.25 -50.05
N ARG A 2 -30.98 -12.65 -49.05
CA ARG A 2 -30.47 -11.43 -48.39
C ARG A 2 -29.68 -11.87 -47.16
N PHE A 3 -28.36 -11.72 -47.22
CA PHE A 3 -27.47 -11.92 -46.07
C PHE A 3 -27.54 -10.69 -45.17
N SER A 4 -28.24 -10.80 -44.04
CA SER A 4 -28.17 -9.80 -42.98
C SER A 4 -26.88 -10.00 -42.21
N THR A 5 -25.94 -9.08 -42.36
CA THR A 5 -24.70 -9.03 -41.59
C THR A 5 -25.03 -8.45 -40.21
N ILE A 6 -24.98 -9.28 -39.16
CA ILE A 6 -25.03 -8.79 -37.78
C ILE A 6 -23.65 -8.20 -37.47
N THR A 7 -23.57 -6.88 -37.38
CA THR A 7 -22.38 -6.16 -36.92
C THR A 7 -22.35 -6.25 -35.40
N THR A 8 -21.61 -7.21 -34.85
CA THR A 8 -21.35 -7.29 -33.41
C THR A 8 -20.42 -6.15 -33.02
N ALA A 9 -20.96 -5.09 -32.42
CA ALA A 9 -20.15 -4.03 -31.84
C ALA A 9 -19.39 -4.60 -30.63
N LEU A 10 -18.10 -4.88 -30.81
CA LEU A 10 -17.21 -5.27 -29.73
C LEU A 10 -16.91 -4.00 -28.92
N SER A 11 -17.59 -3.81 -27.80
CA SER A 11 -17.28 -2.76 -26.83
C SER A 11 -15.84 -3.02 -26.36
N ALA A 12 -14.88 -2.27 -26.87
CA ALA A 12 -13.53 -2.27 -26.35
C ALA A 12 -13.58 -1.62 -24.97
N SER A 13 -13.79 -2.42 -23.94
CA SER A 13 -13.52 -2.04 -22.56
C SER A 13 -12.04 -1.71 -22.51
N SER A 14 -11.70 -0.43 -22.48
CA SER A 14 -10.34 -0.01 -22.14
C SER A 14 -10.06 -0.60 -20.75
N LEU A 15 -9.20 -1.61 -20.69
CA LEU A 15 -8.68 -2.11 -19.42
C LEU A 15 -7.90 -0.94 -18.82
N ALA A 16 -8.54 -0.19 -17.92
CA ALA A 16 -7.86 0.81 -17.13
C ALA A 16 -6.70 0.08 -16.45
N SER A 17 -5.49 0.43 -16.84
CA SER A 17 -4.30 -0.16 -16.24
C SER A 17 -3.89 0.75 -15.09
N ALA A 18 -3.54 0.15 -13.97
CA ALA A 18 -3.26 0.89 -12.74
C ALA A 18 -2.09 0.25 -12.00
N ARG A 19 -1.48 1.02 -11.11
CA ARG A 19 -0.41 0.54 -10.25
C ARG A 19 -0.57 1.08 -8.84
N ILE A 20 0.02 0.38 -7.88
CA ILE A 20 0.18 0.89 -6.52
C ILE A 20 1.30 1.92 -6.49
N ILE A 21 1.04 3.05 -5.84
CA ILE A 21 1.95 4.20 -5.74
C ILE A 21 2.17 4.71 -4.33
N GLY A 22 1.60 4.03 -3.33
CA GLY A 22 1.62 4.58 -1.99
C GLY A 22 0.90 3.74 -0.98
N LEU A 23 0.91 4.27 0.23
CA LEU A 23 0.24 3.70 1.39
C LEU A 23 -0.53 4.80 2.12
N ALA A 24 -1.61 4.41 2.77
CA ALA A 24 -2.37 5.22 3.70
C ALA A 24 -2.82 4.37 4.89
N ALA A 25 -2.89 4.98 6.07
CA ALA A 25 -3.35 4.36 7.30
C ALA A 25 -3.94 5.43 8.24
N PRO A 26 -4.72 5.03 9.26
CA PRO A 26 -5.06 5.93 10.36
C PRO A 26 -3.81 6.61 10.94
N SER A 27 -3.91 7.89 11.23
CA SER A 27 -2.85 8.69 11.86
C SER A 27 -2.55 8.22 13.28
N THR A 28 -3.54 7.63 13.96
CA THR A 28 -3.41 7.00 15.27
C THR A 28 -3.87 5.55 15.22
N LEU A 29 -3.07 4.66 15.81
CA LEU A 29 -3.39 3.24 15.97
C LEU A 29 -3.39 2.85 17.45
N ALA A 30 -4.26 1.92 17.82
CA ALA A 30 -4.20 1.29 19.13
C ALA A 30 -3.32 0.02 19.07
N PRO A 31 -2.63 -0.36 20.16
CA PRO A 31 -1.95 -1.65 20.25
C PRO A 31 -2.94 -2.82 20.18
N ASN A 32 -2.53 -3.92 19.54
CA ASN A 32 -3.32 -5.16 19.41
C ASN A 32 -4.74 -4.94 18.82
N SER A 33 -4.88 -4.00 17.88
CA SER A 33 -6.14 -3.70 17.20
C SER A 33 -6.02 -3.88 15.69
N THR A 34 -7.14 -4.19 15.05
CA THR A 34 -7.25 -4.19 13.59
C THR A 34 -7.36 -2.74 13.10
N PHE A 35 -6.75 -2.46 11.94
CA PHE A 35 -6.87 -1.19 11.24
C PHE A 35 -6.86 -1.42 9.73
N SER A 36 -7.40 -0.47 8.98
CA SER A 36 -7.39 -0.50 7.52
C SER A 36 -6.06 0.05 6.99
N LEU A 37 -5.25 -0.83 6.40
CA LEU A 37 -4.09 -0.47 5.60
C LEU A 37 -4.54 -0.31 4.14
N THR A 38 -4.40 0.89 3.59
CA THR A 38 -4.83 1.19 2.23
C THR A 38 -3.63 1.39 1.32
N LEU A 39 -3.52 0.59 0.27
CA LEU A 39 -2.58 0.80 -0.82
C LEU A 39 -3.23 1.74 -1.85
N LEU A 40 -2.52 2.82 -2.15
CA LEU A 40 -3.00 3.87 -3.02
C LEU A 40 -2.70 3.51 -4.46
N THR A 41 -3.70 3.63 -5.33
CA THR A 41 -3.55 3.31 -6.75
C THR A 41 -3.66 4.54 -7.63
N GLU A 42 -3.08 4.47 -8.83
CA GLU A 42 -3.23 5.47 -9.88
C GLU A 42 -3.35 4.83 -11.25
N ASN A 43 -3.83 5.60 -12.22
CA ASN A 43 -3.83 5.20 -13.62
C ASN A 43 -2.40 5.10 -14.18
N TYR A 44 -2.12 4.05 -14.94
CA TYR A 44 -0.81 3.77 -15.49
C TYR A 44 -0.91 3.25 -16.93
N ILE A 45 0.07 3.61 -17.76
CA ILE A 45 0.06 3.31 -19.21
C ILE A 45 0.20 1.81 -19.53
N GLN A 46 0.71 1.00 -18.60
CA GLN A 46 0.92 -0.43 -18.79
C GLN A 46 0.21 -1.24 -17.70
N SER A 47 -0.13 -2.49 -17.99
CA SER A 47 -0.65 -3.41 -16.97
C SER A 47 0.41 -3.72 -15.92
N VAL A 48 0.01 -3.73 -14.66
CA VAL A 48 0.85 -4.13 -13.52
C VAL A 48 0.17 -5.27 -12.77
N ALA A 49 0.94 -6.31 -12.46
CA ALA A 49 0.50 -7.38 -11.56
C ALA A 49 1.13 -7.17 -10.18
N ASP A 50 0.41 -6.54 -9.26
CA ASP A 50 0.75 -6.41 -7.86
C ASP A 50 0.54 -7.77 -7.19
N VAL A 51 1.64 -8.42 -6.79
CA VAL A 51 1.64 -9.83 -6.36
C VAL A 51 1.33 -9.91 -4.87
N ALA A 52 2.12 -9.21 -4.06
CA ALA A 52 2.05 -9.32 -2.61
C ALA A 52 2.52 -8.03 -1.95
N VAL A 53 2.07 -7.82 -0.72
CA VAL A 53 2.54 -6.75 0.16
C VAL A 53 2.95 -7.33 1.51
N ALA A 54 4.04 -6.81 2.06
CA ALA A 54 4.45 -7.04 3.44
C ALA A 54 4.48 -5.70 4.19
N TRP A 55 4.23 -5.72 5.49
CA TRP A 55 4.31 -4.52 6.31
C TRP A 55 4.89 -4.80 7.69
N GLY A 56 5.43 -3.76 8.30
CA GLY A 56 6.00 -3.83 9.63
C GLY A 56 6.14 -2.46 10.26
N PHE A 57 6.62 -2.48 11.50
CA PHE A 57 6.72 -1.30 12.34
C PHE A 57 8.16 -1.09 12.78
N GLN A 58 8.55 0.19 12.84
CA GLN A 58 9.79 0.63 13.44
C GLN A 58 9.49 1.67 14.50
N THR A 59 10.05 1.49 15.69
CA THR A 59 10.06 2.54 16.69
C THR A 59 11.26 3.44 16.41
N PRO A 60 11.05 4.74 16.09
CA PRO A 60 12.12 5.72 16.03
C PRO A 60 12.94 5.73 17.32
N THR A 61 14.23 6.04 17.19
CA THR A 61 15.12 6.25 18.34
C THR A 61 15.79 7.60 18.21
N GLU A 62 16.42 8.11 19.27
CA GLU A 62 17.15 9.39 19.21
C GLU A 62 18.21 9.42 18.10
N ASN A 63 18.86 8.27 17.84
CA ASN A 63 19.87 8.13 16.79
C ASN A 63 19.27 7.84 15.41
N ASN A 64 17.97 7.55 15.34
CA ASN A 64 17.26 7.25 14.11
C ASN A 64 15.79 7.71 14.20
N PRO A 65 15.55 9.03 14.15
CA PRO A 65 14.24 9.63 14.41
C PRO A 65 13.21 9.33 13.31
N THR A 66 13.65 8.84 12.14
CA THR A 66 12.78 8.53 10.99
C THR A 66 12.70 7.04 10.69
N GLY A 67 13.28 6.17 11.53
CA GLY A 67 13.44 4.76 11.24
C GLY A 67 14.46 4.49 10.12
N TYR A 68 14.87 3.22 9.97
CA TYR A 68 15.88 2.85 8.97
C TYR A 68 15.27 2.88 7.56
N PRO A 69 15.86 3.61 6.61
CA PRO A 69 15.34 3.69 5.25
C PRO A 69 15.25 2.30 4.60
N TYR A 70 14.22 2.11 3.76
CA TYR A 70 14.02 0.87 2.98
C TYR A 70 13.90 -0.42 3.81
N THR A 71 13.41 -0.31 5.05
CA THR A 71 13.17 -1.48 5.90
C THR A 71 11.73 -1.51 6.42
N LEU A 72 11.25 -2.72 6.71
CA LEU A 72 9.94 -2.93 7.36
C LEU A 72 10.05 -2.89 8.89
N GLY A 73 11.25 -2.74 9.45
CA GLY A 73 11.48 -2.95 10.87
C GLY A 73 11.16 -4.37 11.31
N SER A 74 10.41 -4.47 12.41
CA SER A 74 9.82 -5.73 12.84
C SER A 74 8.67 -6.07 11.90
N LEU A 75 8.95 -6.97 10.94
CA LEU A 75 7.95 -7.54 10.03
C LEU A 75 6.78 -8.05 10.87
N LYS A 76 5.59 -7.52 10.58
CA LYS A 76 4.38 -7.90 11.30
C LYS A 76 3.64 -8.99 10.53
N ASP A 77 3.37 -8.74 9.25
CA ASP A 77 2.57 -9.64 8.43
C ASP A 77 2.71 -9.32 6.94
N SER A 78 2.01 -10.10 6.11
CA SER A 78 1.96 -9.95 4.66
C SER A 78 0.61 -10.42 4.10
N SER A 79 0.29 -9.99 2.88
CA SER A 79 -0.92 -10.41 2.17
C SER A 79 -0.63 -10.65 0.70
N TYR A 80 -1.18 -11.73 0.16
CA TYR A 80 -1.26 -11.94 -1.28
C TYR A 80 -2.35 -11.04 -1.86
N LEU A 81 -1.99 -10.20 -2.83
CA LEU A 81 -2.93 -9.30 -3.50
C LEU A 81 -3.65 -10.04 -4.64
N GLY A 82 -2.86 -10.72 -5.47
CA GLY A 82 -3.36 -11.48 -6.61
C GLY A 82 -4.06 -10.61 -7.66
N PRO A 83 -4.60 -11.25 -8.72
CA PRO A 83 -5.17 -10.53 -9.86
C PRO A 83 -6.41 -9.71 -9.51
N GLU A 84 -7.12 -10.04 -8.43
CA GLU A 84 -8.33 -9.34 -8.00
C GLU A 84 -8.05 -7.99 -7.33
N LYS A 85 -6.91 -7.88 -6.63
CA LYS A 85 -6.49 -6.65 -5.93
C LYS A 85 -5.32 -5.95 -6.63
N SER A 86 -5.21 -6.14 -7.93
CA SER A 86 -4.13 -5.63 -8.78
C SER A 86 -4.72 -4.93 -10.00
N ASN A 87 -3.95 -4.01 -10.61
CA ASN A 87 -4.33 -3.34 -11.85
C ASN A 87 -5.73 -2.68 -11.80
N THR A 88 -6.09 -2.13 -10.65
CA THR A 88 -7.38 -1.46 -10.41
C THR A 88 -7.17 -0.01 -10.01
N LEU A 89 -8.04 0.88 -10.51
CA LEU A 89 -8.05 2.30 -10.14
C LEU A 89 -8.65 2.54 -8.73
N SER A 90 -9.30 1.53 -8.16
CA SER A 90 -9.74 1.60 -6.77
C SER A 90 -8.57 1.29 -5.85
N ASN A 91 -8.45 2.06 -4.76
CA ASN A 91 -7.48 1.74 -3.72
C ASN A 91 -7.74 0.34 -3.14
N VAL A 92 -6.67 -0.32 -2.71
CA VAL A 92 -6.75 -1.68 -2.17
C VAL A 92 -6.65 -1.60 -0.65
N THR A 93 -7.66 -2.12 0.04
CA THR A 93 -7.68 -2.16 1.51
C THR A 93 -7.37 -3.55 2.03
N ILE A 94 -6.56 -3.59 3.08
CA ILE A 94 -6.14 -4.79 3.80
C ILE A 94 -6.42 -4.55 5.28
N ASP A 95 -7.05 -5.55 5.92
CA ASP A 95 -7.22 -5.55 7.37
C ASP A 95 -5.90 -5.98 8.00
N ALA A 96 -5.18 -5.02 8.55
CA ALA A 96 -3.90 -5.22 9.23
C ALA A 96 -4.11 -5.17 10.75
N THR A 97 -3.23 -5.82 11.51
CA THR A 97 -3.29 -5.81 12.99
C THR A 97 -2.00 -5.25 13.57
N THR A 98 -2.10 -4.31 14.49
CA THR A 98 -0.94 -3.80 15.23
C THR A 98 -0.41 -4.84 16.22
N PRO A 99 0.90 -4.90 16.48
CA PRO A 99 1.42 -5.75 17.53
C PRO A 99 1.05 -5.23 18.92
N ALA A 100 0.87 -6.13 19.88
CA ALA A 100 0.62 -5.77 21.29
C ALA A 100 1.80 -5.07 21.96
N THR A 101 2.99 -5.13 21.35
CA THR A 101 4.22 -4.52 21.86
C THR A 101 4.39 -3.05 21.49
N LEU A 102 3.43 -2.45 20.74
CA LEU A 102 3.48 -1.01 20.48
C LEU A 102 3.29 -0.24 21.80
N GLU A 103 4.25 0.62 22.12
CA GLU A 103 4.19 1.48 23.30
C GLU A 103 3.29 2.67 23.04
N LYS A 104 2.29 2.88 23.91
CA LYS A 104 1.39 4.03 23.81
C LYS A 104 2.12 5.35 24.03
N GLY A 105 1.62 6.42 23.42
CA GLY A 105 2.18 7.76 23.50
C GLY A 105 3.48 7.94 22.69
N LYS A 106 3.81 6.98 21.82
CA LYS A 106 4.97 7.04 20.92
C LYS A 106 4.51 7.07 19.48
N ASP A 107 5.32 7.71 18.64
CA ASP A 107 5.17 7.60 17.19
C ASP A 107 5.94 6.39 16.69
N VAL A 108 5.39 5.70 15.71
CA VAL A 108 6.02 4.57 15.03
C VAL A 108 5.94 4.75 13.52
N VAL A 109 6.95 4.24 12.83
CA VAL A 109 6.98 4.23 11.37
C VAL A 109 6.35 2.93 10.91
N LEU A 110 5.22 3.05 10.22
CA LEU A 110 4.58 1.95 9.49
C LEU A 110 5.13 1.95 8.07
N SER A 111 5.80 0.86 7.72
CA SER A 111 6.38 0.66 6.39
C SER A 111 5.66 -0.48 5.67
N VAL A 112 5.51 -0.35 4.35
CA VAL A 112 5.03 -1.42 3.47
C VAL A 112 6.03 -1.66 2.34
N ALA A 113 6.07 -2.89 1.83
CA ALA A 113 6.82 -3.26 0.64
C ALA A 113 5.92 -4.11 -0.27
N VAL A 114 5.76 -3.67 -1.51
CA VAL A 114 4.91 -4.30 -2.54
C VAL A 114 5.80 -4.88 -3.62
N MET A 115 5.64 -6.17 -3.90
CA MET A 115 6.23 -6.85 -5.05
C MET A 115 5.23 -6.83 -6.21
N SER A 116 5.67 -6.36 -7.37
CA SER A 116 4.84 -6.26 -8.56
C SER A 116 5.60 -6.69 -9.82
N LEU A 117 4.86 -7.06 -10.87
CA LEU A 117 5.39 -7.39 -12.19
C LEU A 117 4.87 -6.39 -13.22
N TYR A 118 5.77 -5.74 -13.94
CA TYR A 118 5.44 -4.66 -14.87
C TYR A 118 5.54 -5.10 -16.33
N GLY A 119 4.55 -4.68 -17.13
CA GLY A 119 4.53 -4.86 -18.57
C GLY A 119 4.34 -6.31 -19.02
N ALA A 120 4.34 -6.51 -20.34
CA ALA A 120 4.07 -7.82 -20.95
C ALA A 120 5.11 -8.90 -20.60
N SER A 121 6.36 -8.48 -20.32
CA SER A 121 7.44 -9.39 -19.94
C SER A 121 7.47 -9.71 -18.45
N GLY A 122 6.60 -9.10 -17.63
CA GLY A 122 6.51 -9.38 -16.20
C GLY A 122 7.76 -9.01 -15.41
N GLY A 123 8.36 -7.84 -15.68
CA GLY A 123 9.57 -7.39 -15.00
C GLY A 123 9.33 -7.19 -13.50
N PRO A 124 10.02 -7.91 -12.60
CA PRO A 124 9.76 -7.83 -11.17
C PRO A 124 10.35 -6.55 -10.57
N ILE A 125 9.60 -5.93 -9.67
CA ILE A 125 10.05 -4.78 -8.87
C ILE A 125 9.45 -4.84 -7.47
N THR A 126 10.25 -4.46 -6.48
CA THR A 126 9.77 -4.17 -5.14
C THR A 126 9.80 -2.67 -4.90
N GLN A 127 8.66 -2.10 -4.52
CA GLN A 127 8.56 -0.72 -4.08
C GLN A 127 8.17 -0.70 -2.61
N ALA A 128 8.70 0.25 -1.85
CA ALA A 128 8.35 0.43 -0.45
C ALA A 128 7.74 1.81 -0.26
N TRP A 129 6.99 2.01 0.82
CA TRP A 129 6.57 3.32 1.30
C TRP A 129 6.49 3.28 2.83
N ASN A 130 6.53 4.44 3.47
CA ASN A 130 6.28 4.54 4.90
C ASN A 130 5.43 5.77 5.26
N VAL A 131 4.84 5.71 6.45
CA VAL A 131 4.17 6.83 7.14
C VAL A 131 4.51 6.76 8.62
N THR A 132 4.45 7.89 9.30
CA THR A 132 4.52 7.95 10.76
C THR A 132 3.10 7.96 11.32
N VAL A 133 2.83 7.08 12.27
CA VAL A 133 1.56 6.98 12.99
C VAL A 133 1.80 7.09 14.49
N HIS A 134 0.86 7.72 15.19
CA HIS A 134 0.86 7.78 16.63
C HIS A 134 0.27 6.51 17.23
N VAL A 135 0.79 6.05 18.37
CA VAL A 135 0.21 4.92 19.12
C VAL A 135 -0.63 5.47 20.26
N GLY A 136 -1.95 5.44 20.09
CA GLY A 136 -2.93 5.96 21.05
C GLY A 136 -3.65 4.87 21.85
N ASP A 137 -4.65 5.29 22.61
CA ASP A 137 -5.59 4.37 23.26
C ASP A 137 -6.58 3.74 22.28
N GLU A 138 -6.97 4.49 21.24
CA GLU A 138 -7.92 4.11 20.21
C GLU A 138 -7.40 4.53 18.82
N GLY A 139 -7.92 3.91 17.76
CA GLY A 139 -7.60 4.32 16.38
C GLY A 139 -8.32 5.60 15.98
N SER A 140 -7.72 6.41 15.12
CA SER A 140 -8.34 7.64 14.58
C SER A 140 -9.01 7.42 13.22
N GLU A 141 -9.89 8.33 12.83
CA GLU A 141 -10.41 8.41 11.46
C GLU A 141 -9.52 9.26 10.53
N ASP A 142 -8.70 10.15 11.10
CA ASP A 142 -7.72 10.93 10.35
C ASP A 142 -6.71 10.00 9.68
N ILE A 143 -6.38 10.29 8.41
CA ILE A 143 -5.50 9.44 7.58
C ILE A 143 -4.17 10.14 7.30
N VAL A 144 -3.08 9.40 7.47
CA VAL A 144 -1.75 9.76 6.94
C VAL A 144 -1.44 8.93 5.70
N ALA A 145 -0.74 9.54 4.74
CA ALA A 145 -0.47 8.90 3.46
C ALA A 145 0.89 9.30 2.88
N SER A 146 1.47 8.40 2.09
CA SER A 146 2.69 8.61 1.32
C SER A 146 2.48 8.13 -0.12
N ARG A 147 2.90 8.93 -1.12
CA ARG A 147 2.67 8.70 -2.55
C ARG A 147 3.92 9.00 -3.39
N GLU A 148 4.00 8.37 -4.57
CA GLU A 148 4.85 8.68 -5.74
C GLU A 148 6.38 8.58 -5.55
N VAL A 149 6.87 8.67 -4.32
CA VAL A 149 8.26 8.44 -3.95
C VAL A 149 8.25 7.35 -2.89
N GLY A 150 8.96 6.24 -3.15
CA GLY A 150 8.98 5.06 -2.26
C GLY A 150 9.53 5.33 -0.85
N TRP A 151 9.95 6.56 -0.59
CA TRP A 151 10.28 7.06 0.72
C TRP A 151 10.24 8.59 0.68
N LYS A 152 9.34 9.23 1.42
CA LYS A 152 9.37 10.67 1.65
C LYS A 152 9.89 10.88 3.06
N GLN A 153 11.13 11.33 3.18
CA GLN A 153 11.69 11.79 4.45
C GLN A 153 10.83 12.96 4.93
N SER A 154 9.89 12.68 5.83
CA SER A 154 9.06 13.69 6.49
C SER A 154 9.64 13.89 7.88
N GLY A 155 10.20 15.07 8.09
CA GLY A 155 10.70 15.52 9.37
C GLY A 155 10.68 17.04 9.35
N ASP A 156 9.92 17.60 10.27
CA ASP A 156 10.52 18.25 11.44
C ASP A 156 9.63 17.88 12.63
N CYS A 157 10.21 17.20 13.63
CA CYS A 157 9.64 17.06 14.96
C CYS A 157 10.36 18.05 15.88
#